data_AF-A0A7X1E742-F1
#
_entry.id   AF-A0A7X1E742-F1
#
_cell.length_a   1.000
_cell.length_b   1.000
_cell.length_c   1.000
_cell.angle_alpha   90.00
_cell.angle_beta   90.00
_cell.angle_gamma   90.00
#
_symmetry.space_group_name_H-M   'P 1'
#
loop_
_entity.id
_entity.type
_entity.pdbx_description
1 polymer ?
#
loop_
_entity_poly.entity_id
_entity_poly.type
_entity_poly.pdbx_seq_one_letter_code
_entity_poly.pdbx_strand_id
1 'polypeptide(L)'
;MDILSINALLDALEEFGPAKVIKGTRKRPISSFALRSLYSDYSHKSTYVLFLAQYPLLPSELALEMTEGLKENQAEVAAALAANPRSPQQALQILSKHTDPLVRTAVAQNPNASPKECQILAQDSAPLVRSRIAENPSLPNFLQFILANDEEAAVKVALAGRENLDADVAYQLSCDKSILVKTALLQNKSLDPEMIQMWADQDDEELQQLLIRRFKHFPASVRNSLRYSSHSSVRFPALDASPLSLAEMLWLAESDSIEDRVYLARQSDLPAAIQRILAQDTSEKARRNLAANSNLLLEIGERIATSHDLQACIALAKNPKASPELLNELCLHPDPQVATLVAYREDLSDKHWNLLINQREDNQVAEHIAFQAVEYPEIEASVASRFSHSLNPSLRAFAAAAFQLPAADLARLAQDHCDKVRESVAQNPSLPEAQLRALCYDQNQDIANTAEKAVAIRLQSPHSSTNEPSARQTHASRAPIESRKKILGKILSFFKE
;
A
#
# COMPACT_ATOMS: atom_id res chain seq x y z
N MET A 1 21.86 -51.00 8.01
CA MET A 1 21.42 -52.17 8.82
C MET A 1 21.36 -53.34 7.87
N ASP A 2 22.06 -54.43 8.17
CA ASP A 2 21.98 -55.66 7.38
C ASP A 2 21.04 -56.63 8.08
N ILE A 3 19.76 -56.57 7.68
CA ILE A 3 18.71 -57.43 8.22
C ILE A 3 18.54 -58.60 7.26
N LEU A 4 19.27 -59.68 7.55
CA LEU A 4 19.25 -60.91 6.75
C LEU A 4 18.38 -62.02 7.37
N SER A 5 18.03 -61.89 8.65
CA SER A 5 17.23 -62.86 9.41
C SER A 5 16.10 -62.19 10.20
N ILE A 6 15.09 -62.96 10.61
CA ILE A 6 13.99 -62.46 11.45
C ILE A 6 14.48 -61.95 12.81
N ASN A 7 15.45 -62.62 13.43
CA ASN A 7 15.99 -62.19 14.73
C ASN A 7 16.66 -60.81 14.63
N ALA A 8 17.44 -60.58 13.58
CA ALA A 8 18.04 -59.27 13.33
C ALA A 8 16.99 -58.18 13.05
N LEU A 9 15.83 -58.54 12.50
CA LEU A 9 14.71 -57.61 12.30
C LEU A 9 14.05 -57.26 13.63
N LEU A 10 13.80 -58.24 14.49
CA LEU A 10 13.21 -58.04 15.82
C LEU A 10 14.12 -57.17 16.69
N ASP A 11 15.41 -57.49 16.78
CA ASP A 11 16.40 -56.71 17.53
C ASP A 11 16.43 -55.26 17.04
N ALA A 12 16.44 -55.05 15.72
CA ALA A 12 16.43 -53.72 15.14
C ALA A 12 15.13 -52.94 15.41
N LEU A 13 13.98 -53.62 15.42
CA LEU A 13 12.69 -53.01 15.73
C LEU A 13 12.59 -52.60 17.20
N GLU A 14 13.14 -53.40 18.11
CA GLU A 14 13.17 -53.10 19.54
C GLU A 14 14.18 -52.00 19.89
N GLU A 15 15.38 -52.03 19.29
CA GLU A 15 16.44 -51.06 19.58
C GLU A 15 16.18 -49.69 18.95
N PHE A 16 15.75 -49.65 17.69
CA PHE A 16 15.66 -48.39 16.92
C PHE A 16 14.23 -47.91 16.69
N GLY A 17 13.23 -48.79 16.82
CA GLY A 17 11.84 -48.50 16.50
C GLY A 17 11.53 -48.53 15.00
N PRO A 18 10.24 -48.71 14.63
CA PRO A 18 9.82 -49.01 13.26
C PRO A 18 10.19 -47.93 12.23
N ALA A 19 10.02 -46.65 12.58
CA ALA A 19 10.33 -45.56 11.66
C ALA A 19 11.83 -45.47 11.28
N LYS A 20 12.74 -45.77 12.22
CA LYS A 20 14.19 -45.78 11.94
C LYS A 20 14.58 -47.00 11.10
N VAL A 21 13.98 -48.16 11.36
CA VAL A 21 14.21 -49.38 10.58
C VAL A 21 13.77 -49.20 9.12
N ILE A 22 12.59 -48.61 8.86
CA ILE A 22 12.14 -48.31 7.48
C ILE A 22 13.14 -47.39 6.77
N LYS A 23 13.64 -46.34 7.43
CA LYS A 23 14.65 -45.44 6.85
C LYS A 23 15.98 -46.16 6.59
N GLY A 24 16.43 -46.99 7.52
CA GLY A 24 17.69 -47.74 7.44
C GLY A 24 17.72 -48.84 6.39
N THR A 25 16.55 -49.32 5.94
CA THR A 25 16.40 -50.43 4.98
C THR A 25 16.03 -49.98 3.56
N ARG A 26 16.09 -48.66 3.27
CA ARG A 26 15.83 -48.14 1.91
C ARG A 26 16.82 -48.63 0.85
N LYS A 27 18.11 -48.79 1.22
CA LYS A 27 19.17 -49.24 0.29
C LYS A 27 19.30 -50.76 0.20
N ARG A 28 18.94 -51.47 1.26
CA ARG A 28 19.02 -52.93 1.37
C ARG A 28 17.66 -53.42 1.89
N PRO A 29 16.80 -53.96 1.02
CA PRO A 29 15.45 -54.35 1.40
C PRO A 29 15.49 -55.55 2.35
N ILE A 30 14.49 -55.60 3.23
CA ILE A 30 14.27 -56.74 4.13
C ILE A 30 13.80 -57.92 3.28
N SER A 31 14.27 -59.13 3.61
CA SER A 31 13.85 -60.33 2.88
C SER A 31 12.35 -60.58 3.03
N SER A 32 11.69 -61.00 1.94
CA SER A 32 10.26 -61.35 1.96
C SER A 32 9.96 -62.45 2.98
N PHE A 33 10.90 -63.38 3.19
CA PHE A 33 10.83 -64.40 4.23
C PHE A 33 10.74 -63.79 5.63
N ALA A 34 11.63 -62.86 5.98
CA ALA A 34 11.61 -62.22 7.29
C ALA A 34 10.32 -61.42 7.54
N LEU A 35 9.78 -60.75 6.51
CA LEU A 35 8.51 -60.02 6.62
C LEU A 35 7.32 -60.97 6.83
N ARG A 36 7.28 -62.10 6.12
CA ARG A 36 6.22 -63.11 6.29
C ARG A 36 6.29 -63.76 7.66
N SER A 37 7.48 -64.16 8.10
CA SER A 37 7.68 -64.74 9.43
C SER A 37 7.31 -63.75 10.55
N LEU A 38 7.59 -62.45 10.36
CA LEU A 38 7.17 -61.42 11.33
C LEU A 38 5.64 -61.37 11.45
N TYR A 39 4.92 -61.51 10.32
CA TYR A 39 3.46 -61.52 10.34
C TYR A 39 2.89 -62.82 10.93
N SER A 40 3.39 -63.99 10.53
CA SER A 40 2.88 -65.28 11.02
C SER A 40 3.04 -65.42 12.52
N ASP A 41 4.22 -65.06 13.04
CA ASP A 41 4.60 -65.37 14.41
C ASP A 41 4.12 -64.28 15.40
N TYR A 42 3.90 -63.06 14.90
CA TYR A 42 3.59 -61.89 15.73
C TYR A 42 2.40 -61.05 15.26
N SER A 43 1.44 -61.63 14.54
CA SER A 43 0.18 -60.98 14.11
C SER A 43 -0.63 -60.34 15.26
N HIS A 44 -0.44 -60.79 16.50
CA HIS A 44 -1.08 -60.25 17.69
C HIS A 44 -0.47 -58.91 18.17
N LYS A 45 0.76 -58.58 17.77
CA LYS A 45 1.45 -57.34 18.15
C LYS A 45 1.14 -56.24 17.13
N SER A 46 0.29 -55.28 17.50
CA SER A 46 -0.12 -54.16 16.63
C SER A 46 1.05 -53.35 16.09
N THR A 47 2.12 -53.19 16.87
CA THR A 47 3.33 -52.45 16.48
C THR A 47 4.03 -53.05 15.26
N TYR A 48 4.13 -54.38 15.18
CA TYR A 48 4.80 -55.05 14.07
C TYR A 48 3.90 -55.13 12.84
N VAL A 49 2.60 -55.33 13.02
CA VAL A 49 1.61 -55.30 11.92
C VAL A 49 1.57 -53.90 11.29
N LEU A 50 1.59 -52.84 12.09
CA LEU A 50 1.66 -51.47 11.60
C LEU A 50 2.98 -51.18 10.86
N PHE A 51 4.11 -51.69 11.38
CA PHE A 51 5.40 -51.60 10.69
C PHE A 51 5.35 -52.25 9.30
N LEU A 52 4.80 -53.46 9.22
CA LEU A 52 4.65 -54.18 7.94
C LEU A 52 3.79 -53.37 6.96
N ALA A 53 2.66 -52.84 7.42
CA ALA A 53 1.77 -52.03 6.58
C ALA A 53 2.47 -50.77 6.03
N GLN A 54 3.30 -50.12 6.84
CA GLN A 54 4.07 -48.93 6.46
C GLN A 54 5.32 -49.25 5.61
N TYR A 55 5.69 -50.53 5.47
CA TYR A 55 6.91 -50.91 4.75
C TYR A 55 6.75 -50.75 3.23
N PRO A 56 7.53 -49.88 2.54
CA PRO A 56 7.28 -49.55 1.13
C PRO A 56 7.45 -50.71 0.14
N LEU A 57 8.15 -51.78 0.54
CA LEU A 57 8.44 -52.94 -0.31
C LEU A 57 7.71 -54.20 0.20
N LEU A 58 6.57 -54.02 0.87
CA LEU A 58 5.74 -55.12 1.35
C LEU A 58 5.32 -56.03 0.17
N PRO A 59 5.54 -57.36 0.24
CA PRO A 59 5.11 -58.28 -0.80
C PRO A 59 3.59 -58.25 -1.00
N SER A 60 3.13 -58.24 -2.25
CA SER A 60 1.71 -58.10 -2.57
C SER A 60 0.82 -59.19 -1.97
N GLU A 61 1.27 -60.45 -1.98
CA GLU A 61 0.54 -61.56 -1.34
C GLU A 61 0.35 -61.33 0.16
N LEU A 62 1.40 -60.87 0.85
CA LEU A 62 1.34 -60.58 2.28
C LEU A 62 0.44 -59.37 2.57
N ALA A 63 0.48 -58.33 1.73
CA ALA A 63 -0.40 -57.18 1.86
C ALA A 63 -1.88 -57.58 1.73
N LEU A 64 -2.21 -58.50 0.82
CA LEU A 64 -3.57 -59.02 0.66
C LEU A 64 -3.99 -59.87 1.87
N GLU A 65 -3.14 -60.80 2.30
CA GLU A 65 -3.39 -61.65 3.47
C GLU A 65 -3.59 -60.81 4.75
N MET A 66 -2.80 -59.75 4.91
CA MET A 66 -2.98 -58.76 5.98
C MET A 66 -4.32 -58.05 5.88
N THR A 67 -4.74 -57.67 4.67
CA THR A 67 -6.00 -56.94 4.42
C THR A 67 -7.22 -57.81 4.72
N GLU A 68 -7.21 -59.09 4.33
CA GLU A 68 -8.29 -60.05 4.61
C GLU A 68 -8.38 -60.39 6.10
N GLY A 69 -7.25 -60.36 6.82
CA GLY A 69 -7.18 -60.61 8.27
C GLY A 69 -7.48 -59.40 9.17
N LEU A 70 -7.81 -58.23 8.60
CA LEU A 70 -8.07 -57.01 9.37
C LEU A 70 -9.31 -57.14 10.26
N LYS A 71 -9.16 -56.75 11.53
CA LYS A 71 -10.28 -56.58 12.47
C LYS A 71 -10.82 -55.16 12.39
N GLU A 72 -12.10 -54.96 12.74
CA GLU A 72 -12.78 -53.66 12.68
C GLU A 72 -12.06 -52.53 13.46
N ASN A 73 -11.31 -52.87 14.52
CA ASN A 73 -10.57 -51.91 15.34
C ASN A 73 -9.16 -51.57 14.80
N GLN A 74 -8.75 -52.11 13.65
CA GLN A 74 -7.40 -51.93 13.08
C GLN A 74 -7.37 -50.91 11.93
N ALA A 75 -8.13 -49.82 12.06
CA ALA A 75 -8.21 -48.78 11.03
C ALA A 75 -6.84 -48.14 10.69
N GLU A 76 -5.95 -48.00 11.67
CA GLU A 76 -4.60 -47.44 11.45
C GLU A 76 -3.75 -48.32 10.53
N VAL A 77 -3.81 -49.65 10.72
CA VAL A 77 -3.12 -50.62 9.86
C VAL A 77 -3.73 -50.61 8.47
N ALA A 78 -5.07 -50.57 8.38
CA ALA A 78 -5.79 -50.52 7.12
C ALA A 78 -5.44 -49.26 6.32
N ALA A 79 -5.34 -48.10 6.96
CA ALA A 79 -4.93 -46.84 6.35
C ALA A 79 -3.46 -46.89 5.88
N ALA A 80 -2.57 -47.50 6.66
CA ALA A 80 -1.17 -47.68 6.27
C ALA A 80 -1.00 -48.62 5.07
N LEU A 81 -1.77 -49.72 5.00
CA LEU A 81 -1.83 -50.60 3.82
C LEU A 81 -2.39 -49.85 2.62
N ALA A 82 -3.48 -49.10 2.79
CA ALA A 82 -4.07 -48.31 1.72
C ALA A 82 -3.13 -47.23 1.16
N ALA A 83 -2.34 -46.58 2.00
CA ALA A 83 -1.39 -45.53 1.60
C ALA A 83 -0.14 -46.08 0.90
N ASN A 84 0.12 -47.40 0.96
CA ASN A 84 1.32 -47.99 0.41
C ASN A 84 1.28 -48.00 -1.14
N PRO A 85 2.24 -47.37 -1.85
CA PRO A 85 2.24 -47.30 -3.32
C PRO A 85 2.40 -48.64 -4.03
N ARG A 86 2.61 -49.76 -3.32
CA ARG A 86 2.71 -51.11 -3.90
C ARG A 86 1.56 -52.03 -3.50
N SER A 87 0.52 -51.49 -2.87
CA SER A 87 -0.65 -52.27 -2.49
C SER A 87 -1.32 -52.88 -3.72
N PRO A 88 -1.65 -54.19 -3.66
CA PRO A 88 -2.30 -54.86 -4.78
C PRO A 88 -3.73 -54.35 -4.98
N GLN A 89 -4.21 -54.39 -6.21
CA GLN A 89 -5.56 -53.93 -6.58
C GLN A 89 -6.66 -54.62 -5.76
N GLN A 90 -6.52 -55.92 -5.48
CA GLN A 90 -7.49 -56.67 -4.65
C GLN A 90 -7.58 -56.11 -3.22
N ALA A 91 -6.45 -55.72 -2.61
CA ALA A 91 -6.45 -55.10 -1.29
C ALA A 91 -7.09 -53.71 -1.34
N LEU A 92 -6.76 -52.89 -2.34
CA LEU A 92 -7.37 -51.56 -2.51
C LEU A 92 -8.88 -51.67 -2.75
N GLN A 93 -9.35 -52.68 -3.47
CA GLN A 93 -10.77 -52.94 -3.68
C GLN A 93 -11.51 -53.22 -2.36
N ILE A 94 -10.92 -54.01 -1.45
CA ILE A 94 -11.48 -54.27 -0.12
C ILE A 94 -11.48 -52.98 0.70
N LEU A 95 -10.33 -52.29 0.76
CA LEU A 95 -10.13 -51.09 1.58
C LEU A 95 -10.97 -49.89 1.10
N SER A 96 -11.30 -49.81 -0.20
CA SER A 96 -12.15 -48.75 -0.75
C SER A 96 -13.57 -48.75 -0.18
N LYS A 97 -14.02 -49.89 0.38
CA LYS A 97 -15.34 -50.07 0.98
C LYS A 97 -15.29 -50.11 2.52
N HIS A 98 -14.14 -49.79 3.10
CA HIS A 98 -13.94 -49.81 4.54
C HIS A 98 -14.87 -48.79 5.24
N THR A 99 -15.33 -49.09 6.45
CA THR A 99 -16.28 -48.25 7.21
C THR A 99 -15.68 -46.90 7.61
N ASP A 100 -14.41 -46.89 8.01
CA ASP A 100 -13.67 -45.68 8.38
C ASP A 100 -13.30 -44.81 7.15
N PRO A 101 -13.76 -43.54 7.09
CA PRO A 101 -13.39 -42.59 6.04
C PRO A 101 -11.89 -42.32 5.91
N LEU A 102 -11.10 -42.45 6.99
CA LEU A 102 -9.64 -42.24 6.94
C LEU A 102 -8.94 -43.30 6.09
N VAL A 103 -9.40 -44.55 6.17
CA VAL A 103 -8.90 -45.65 5.34
C VAL A 103 -9.25 -45.40 3.87
N ARG A 104 -10.51 -45.02 3.59
CA ARG A 104 -10.94 -44.69 2.22
C ARG A 104 -10.19 -43.49 1.66
N THR A 105 -9.86 -42.52 2.51
CA THR A 105 -9.01 -41.37 2.16
C THR A 105 -7.60 -41.79 1.75
N ALA A 106 -7.01 -42.75 2.47
CA ALA A 106 -5.70 -43.30 2.11
C ALA A 106 -5.74 -44.06 0.77
N VAL A 107 -6.82 -44.80 0.48
CA VAL A 107 -7.02 -45.42 -0.85
C VAL A 107 -7.13 -44.35 -1.93
N ALA A 108 -7.88 -43.27 -1.66
CA ALA A 108 -8.07 -42.17 -2.59
C ALA A 108 -6.78 -41.45 -2.97
N GLN A 109 -5.78 -41.40 -2.08
CA GLN A 109 -4.46 -40.82 -2.37
C GLN A 109 -3.50 -41.78 -3.08
N ASN A 110 -3.83 -43.07 -3.17
CA ASN A 110 -2.91 -44.07 -3.70
C ASN A 110 -2.78 -43.93 -5.23
N PRO A 111 -1.56 -43.75 -5.79
CA PRO A 111 -1.36 -43.62 -7.23
C PRO A 111 -1.79 -44.87 -8.02
N ASN A 112 -1.93 -46.03 -7.40
CA ASN A 112 -2.37 -47.27 -8.07
C ASN A 112 -3.88 -47.51 -7.99
N ALA A 113 -4.67 -46.55 -7.50
CA ALA A 113 -6.12 -46.68 -7.48
C ALA A 113 -6.66 -46.97 -8.90
N SER A 114 -7.40 -48.07 -9.03
CA SER A 114 -7.98 -48.48 -10.31
C SER A 114 -9.18 -47.60 -10.68
N PRO A 115 -9.56 -47.50 -11.97
CA PRO A 115 -10.75 -46.75 -12.38
C PRO A 115 -12.03 -47.16 -11.63
N LYS A 116 -12.15 -48.43 -11.22
CA LYS A 116 -13.27 -48.93 -10.41
C LYS A 116 -13.24 -48.37 -8.99
N GLU A 117 -12.08 -48.34 -8.35
CA GLU A 117 -11.91 -47.74 -7.02
C GLU A 117 -12.15 -46.22 -7.09
N CYS A 118 -11.61 -45.53 -8.10
CA CYS A 118 -11.85 -44.11 -8.32
C CYS A 118 -13.35 -43.81 -8.46
N GLN A 119 -14.11 -44.65 -9.17
CA GLN A 119 -15.55 -44.48 -9.33
C GLN A 119 -16.31 -44.60 -8.00
N ILE A 120 -15.95 -45.57 -7.16
CA ILE A 120 -16.55 -45.74 -5.83
C ILE A 120 -16.25 -44.52 -4.96
N LEU A 121 -14.98 -44.10 -4.92
CA LEU A 121 -14.52 -43.03 -4.04
C LEU A 121 -14.96 -41.63 -4.50
N ALA A 122 -15.20 -41.43 -5.81
CA ALA A 122 -15.76 -40.20 -6.35
C ALA A 122 -17.22 -39.97 -5.92
N GLN A 123 -17.92 -41.02 -5.50
CA GLN A 123 -19.30 -40.96 -5.00
C GLN A 123 -19.37 -41.19 -3.48
N ASP A 124 -18.24 -41.12 -2.77
CA ASP A 124 -18.19 -41.34 -1.32
C ASP A 124 -19.04 -40.31 -0.57
N SER A 125 -19.62 -40.70 0.56
CA SER A 125 -20.39 -39.78 1.40
C SER A 125 -19.51 -38.72 2.08
N ALA A 126 -18.25 -39.02 2.34
CA ALA A 126 -17.31 -38.11 2.99
C ALA A 126 -16.64 -37.16 1.96
N PRO A 127 -16.84 -35.83 2.06
CA PRO A 127 -16.24 -34.88 1.12
C PRO A 127 -14.71 -34.90 1.12
N LEU A 128 -14.09 -35.25 2.26
CA LEU A 128 -12.64 -35.43 2.36
C LEU A 128 -12.13 -36.56 1.46
N VAL A 129 -12.87 -37.66 1.32
CA VAL A 129 -12.48 -38.76 0.42
C VAL A 129 -12.57 -38.29 -1.04
N ARG A 130 -13.67 -37.60 -1.38
CA ARG A 130 -13.91 -37.05 -2.71
C ARG A 130 -12.86 -36.01 -3.12
N SER A 131 -12.43 -35.15 -2.20
CA SER A 131 -11.38 -34.17 -2.49
C SER A 131 -10.01 -34.83 -2.71
N ARG A 132 -9.69 -35.88 -1.97
CA ARG A 132 -8.42 -36.60 -2.14
C ARG A 132 -8.36 -37.41 -3.43
N ILE A 133 -9.47 -38.03 -3.85
CA ILE A 133 -9.49 -38.67 -5.17
C ILE A 133 -9.44 -37.62 -6.29
N ALA A 134 -9.99 -36.42 -6.05
CA ALA A 134 -9.83 -35.29 -6.95
C ALA A 134 -8.37 -34.80 -7.08
N GLU A 135 -7.49 -35.03 -6.10
CA GLU A 135 -6.04 -34.73 -6.22
C GLU A 135 -5.27 -35.86 -6.93
N ASN A 136 -5.82 -37.07 -7.00
CA ASN A 136 -5.08 -38.27 -7.39
C ASN A 136 -4.73 -38.29 -8.90
N PRO A 137 -3.45 -38.35 -9.31
CA PRO A 137 -3.04 -38.37 -10.72
C PRO A 137 -3.74 -39.42 -11.59
N SER A 138 -4.17 -40.53 -11.01
CA SER A 138 -4.80 -41.66 -11.70
C SER A 138 -6.32 -41.52 -11.92
N LEU A 139 -6.92 -40.41 -11.49
CA LEU A 139 -8.34 -40.11 -11.74
C LEU A 139 -8.63 -39.98 -13.26
N PRO A 140 -9.51 -40.83 -13.84
CA PRO A 140 -9.91 -40.74 -15.24
C PRO A 140 -10.73 -39.48 -15.57
N ASN A 141 -10.61 -38.96 -16.80
CA ASN A 141 -11.31 -37.74 -17.25
C ASN A 141 -12.83 -37.78 -17.04
N PHE A 142 -13.49 -38.90 -17.34
CA PHE A 142 -14.95 -39.00 -17.17
C PHE A 142 -15.41 -38.81 -15.71
N LEU A 143 -14.56 -39.13 -14.72
CA LEU A 143 -14.85 -38.88 -13.31
C LEU A 143 -14.54 -37.44 -12.90
N GLN A 144 -13.67 -36.73 -13.62
CA GLN A 144 -13.45 -35.29 -13.41
C GLN A 144 -14.75 -34.51 -13.63
N PHE A 145 -15.53 -34.84 -14.68
CA PHE A 145 -16.85 -34.22 -14.92
C PHE A 145 -17.86 -34.46 -13.78
N ILE A 146 -17.79 -35.61 -13.12
CA ILE A 146 -18.65 -35.89 -11.95
C ILE A 146 -18.25 -34.99 -10.79
N LEU A 147 -16.96 -34.93 -10.47
CA LEU A 147 -16.43 -34.13 -9.37
C LEU A 147 -16.49 -32.61 -9.63
N ALA A 148 -16.54 -32.19 -10.90
CA ALA A 148 -16.75 -30.78 -11.27
C ALA A 148 -18.14 -30.26 -10.86
N ASN A 149 -19.12 -31.16 -10.78
CA ASN A 149 -20.48 -30.88 -10.31
C ASN A 149 -20.66 -31.14 -8.80
N ASP A 150 -19.58 -31.41 -8.05
CA ASP A 150 -19.69 -31.67 -6.62
C ASP A 150 -20.23 -30.44 -5.87
N GLU A 151 -21.07 -30.70 -4.87
CA GLU A 151 -21.65 -29.68 -4.00
C GLU A 151 -20.56 -29.01 -3.15
N GLU A 152 -19.53 -29.76 -2.76
CA GLU A 152 -18.47 -29.27 -1.88
C GLU A 152 -17.39 -28.51 -2.65
N ALA A 153 -17.18 -27.24 -2.29
CA ALA A 153 -16.18 -26.40 -2.94
C ALA A 153 -14.74 -26.94 -2.78
N ALA A 154 -14.43 -27.59 -1.65
CA ALA A 154 -13.12 -28.18 -1.43
C ALA A 154 -12.76 -29.28 -2.45
N VAL A 155 -13.75 -30.04 -2.92
CA VAL A 155 -13.55 -31.08 -3.95
C VAL A 155 -13.21 -30.44 -5.30
N LYS A 156 -13.95 -29.38 -5.68
CA LYS A 156 -13.71 -28.62 -6.91
C LYS A 156 -12.38 -27.88 -6.89
N VAL A 157 -11.97 -27.34 -5.74
CA VAL A 157 -10.64 -26.71 -5.56
C VAL A 157 -9.52 -27.73 -5.76
N ALA A 158 -9.64 -28.93 -5.17
CA ALA A 158 -8.69 -30.01 -5.36
C ALA A 158 -8.60 -30.44 -6.84
N LEU A 159 -9.75 -30.54 -7.51
CA LEU A 159 -9.82 -30.86 -8.95
C LEU A 159 -9.13 -29.77 -9.80
N ALA A 160 -9.40 -28.49 -9.52
CA ALA A 160 -8.85 -27.35 -10.25
C ALA A 160 -7.31 -27.25 -10.21
N GLY A 161 -6.70 -27.70 -9.10
CA GLY A 161 -5.24 -27.64 -8.90
C GLY A 161 -4.44 -28.75 -9.60
N ARG A 162 -5.09 -29.69 -10.28
CA ARG A 162 -4.41 -30.82 -10.95
C ARG A 162 -3.65 -30.41 -12.20
N GLU A 163 -2.49 -31.01 -12.44
CA GLU A 163 -1.73 -30.78 -13.67
C GLU A 163 -2.46 -31.30 -14.94
N ASN A 164 -3.11 -32.47 -14.82
CA ASN A 164 -3.84 -33.15 -15.91
C ASN A 164 -5.35 -32.88 -15.84
N LEU A 165 -5.74 -31.62 -15.68
CA LEU A 165 -7.14 -31.20 -15.71
C LEU A 165 -7.65 -31.18 -17.15
N ASP A 166 -8.81 -31.80 -17.38
CA ASP A 166 -9.48 -31.77 -18.68
C ASP A 166 -9.96 -30.35 -19.02
N ALA A 167 -9.84 -29.93 -20.29
CA ALA A 167 -10.14 -28.57 -20.72
C ALA A 167 -11.62 -28.20 -20.55
N ASP A 168 -12.53 -29.13 -20.86
CA ASP A 168 -13.97 -28.90 -20.71
C ASP A 168 -14.35 -28.78 -19.22
N VAL A 169 -13.68 -29.57 -18.37
CA VAL A 169 -13.83 -29.48 -16.91
C VAL A 169 -13.28 -28.17 -16.38
N ALA A 170 -12.12 -27.71 -16.86
CA ALA A 170 -11.58 -26.41 -16.50
C ALA A 170 -12.55 -25.29 -16.88
N TYR A 171 -13.15 -25.35 -18.08
CA TYR A 171 -14.16 -24.39 -18.53
C TYR A 171 -15.39 -24.40 -17.62
N GLN A 172 -15.89 -25.58 -17.26
CA GLN A 172 -17.01 -25.71 -16.34
C GLN A 172 -16.71 -25.09 -14.97
N LEU A 173 -15.54 -25.40 -14.40
CA LEU A 173 -15.08 -24.85 -13.11
C LEU A 173 -14.85 -23.33 -13.19
N SER A 174 -14.57 -22.79 -14.38
CA SER A 174 -14.39 -21.35 -14.59
C SER A 174 -15.67 -20.55 -14.36
N CYS A 175 -16.81 -21.19 -14.64
CA CYS A 175 -18.15 -20.64 -14.42
C CYS A 175 -18.69 -20.94 -13.01
N ASP A 176 -17.91 -21.55 -12.13
CA ASP A 176 -18.34 -21.88 -10.76
C ASP A 176 -18.61 -20.63 -9.94
N LYS A 177 -19.56 -20.72 -9.00
CA LYS A 177 -19.92 -19.60 -8.12
C LYS A 177 -18.84 -19.30 -7.06
N SER A 178 -18.01 -20.28 -6.72
CA SER A 178 -17.00 -20.16 -5.67
C SER A 178 -15.73 -19.50 -6.20
N ILE A 179 -15.41 -18.34 -5.64
CA ILE A 179 -14.15 -17.64 -5.93
C ILE A 179 -12.92 -18.50 -5.62
N LEU A 180 -13.00 -19.38 -4.62
CA LEU A 180 -11.90 -20.28 -4.27
C LEU A 180 -11.56 -21.25 -5.41
N VAL A 181 -12.57 -21.77 -6.10
CA VAL A 181 -12.40 -22.65 -7.26
C VAL A 181 -11.72 -21.87 -8.40
N LYS A 182 -12.22 -20.67 -8.71
CA LYS A 182 -11.64 -19.79 -9.73
C LYS A 182 -10.18 -19.42 -9.40
N THR A 183 -9.86 -19.15 -8.13
CA THR A 183 -8.47 -18.88 -7.71
C THR A 183 -7.56 -20.08 -7.86
N ALA A 184 -8.05 -21.30 -7.58
CA ALA A 184 -7.29 -22.53 -7.75
C ALA A 184 -6.99 -22.81 -9.22
N LEU A 185 -7.97 -22.57 -10.11
CA LEU A 185 -7.77 -22.64 -11.56
C LEU A 185 -6.64 -21.71 -12.03
N LEU A 186 -6.62 -20.45 -11.58
CA LEU A 186 -5.54 -19.49 -11.93
C LEU A 186 -4.15 -19.87 -11.40
N GLN A 187 -4.08 -20.75 -10.41
CA GLN A 187 -2.81 -21.30 -9.93
C GLN A 187 -2.32 -22.45 -10.81
N ASN A 188 -3.21 -23.06 -11.59
CA ASN A 188 -2.88 -24.14 -12.49
C ASN A 188 -2.00 -23.64 -13.64
N LYS A 189 -0.90 -24.36 -13.90
CA LYS A 189 0.08 -24.00 -14.93
C LYS A 189 -0.37 -24.35 -16.34
N SER A 190 -1.31 -25.29 -16.48
CA SER A 190 -1.85 -25.76 -17.75
C SER A 190 -3.12 -25.04 -18.19
N LEU A 191 -3.48 -23.93 -17.54
CA LEU A 191 -4.68 -23.18 -17.87
C LEU A 191 -4.56 -22.51 -19.25
N ASP A 192 -5.60 -22.69 -20.07
CA ASP A 192 -5.67 -22.17 -21.43
C ASP A 192 -5.65 -20.63 -21.45
N PRO A 193 -4.75 -19.99 -22.22
CA PRO A 193 -4.77 -18.54 -22.43
C PRO A 193 -6.12 -17.98 -22.89
N GLU A 194 -6.93 -18.74 -23.64
CA GLU A 194 -8.27 -18.31 -24.08
C GLU A 194 -9.22 -18.09 -22.90
N MET A 195 -9.08 -18.88 -21.83
CA MET A 195 -9.87 -18.72 -20.61
C MET A 195 -9.51 -17.44 -19.85
N ILE A 196 -8.22 -17.08 -19.84
CA ILE A 196 -7.75 -15.81 -19.24
C ILE A 196 -8.33 -14.63 -20.02
N GLN A 197 -8.32 -14.73 -21.36
CA GLN A 197 -8.92 -13.71 -22.22
C GLN A 197 -10.42 -13.57 -21.95
N MET A 198 -11.15 -14.70 -21.89
CA MET A 198 -12.57 -14.71 -21.58
C MET A 198 -12.87 -14.02 -20.23
N TRP A 199 -12.11 -14.31 -19.18
CA TRP A 199 -12.31 -13.67 -17.86
C TRP A 199 -11.99 -12.17 -17.86
N ALA A 200 -11.08 -11.72 -18.73
CA ALA A 200 -10.78 -10.31 -18.88
C ALA A 200 -11.87 -9.56 -19.67
N ASP A 201 -12.52 -10.23 -20.62
CA ASP A 201 -13.62 -9.68 -21.42
C ASP A 201 -14.97 -9.69 -20.67
N GLN A 202 -15.13 -10.58 -19.69
CA GLN A 202 -16.30 -10.62 -18.82
C GLN A 202 -16.34 -9.44 -17.87
N ASP A 203 -17.53 -8.88 -17.67
CA ASP A 203 -17.80 -7.77 -16.72
C ASP A 203 -17.97 -8.32 -15.29
N ASP A 204 -16.89 -8.89 -14.73
CA ASP A 204 -16.83 -9.41 -13.35
C ASP A 204 -15.61 -8.79 -12.63
N GLU A 205 -15.87 -7.82 -11.77
CA GLU A 205 -14.85 -7.09 -11.01
C GLU A 205 -13.94 -8.02 -10.19
N GLU A 206 -14.51 -9.01 -9.50
CA GLU A 206 -13.73 -9.90 -8.62
C GLU A 206 -12.75 -10.74 -9.44
N LEU A 207 -13.22 -11.28 -10.57
CA LEU A 207 -12.38 -12.05 -11.47
C LEU A 207 -11.27 -11.22 -12.10
N GLN A 208 -11.61 -10.05 -12.63
CA GLN A 208 -10.64 -9.15 -13.23
C GLN A 208 -9.58 -8.69 -12.22
N GLN A 209 -9.98 -8.41 -10.96
CA GLN A 209 -9.04 -8.13 -9.88
C GLN A 209 -8.13 -9.32 -9.56
N LEU A 210 -8.65 -10.55 -9.58
CA LEU A 210 -7.83 -11.75 -9.41
C LEU A 210 -6.79 -11.89 -10.52
N LEU A 211 -7.16 -11.61 -11.78
CA LEU A 211 -6.22 -11.59 -12.90
C LEU A 211 -5.09 -10.59 -12.64
N ILE A 212 -5.42 -9.34 -12.27
CA ILE A 212 -4.45 -8.28 -11.91
C ILE A 212 -3.51 -8.71 -10.79
N ARG A 213 -4.04 -9.35 -9.74
CA ARG A 213 -3.21 -9.81 -8.61
C ARG A 213 -2.29 -10.97 -8.99
N ARG A 214 -2.75 -11.85 -9.89
CA ARG A 214 -2.04 -13.09 -10.23
C ARG A 214 -0.95 -12.89 -11.27
N PHE A 215 -1.19 -12.07 -12.28
CA PHE A 215 -0.31 -11.90 -13.43
C PHE A 215 0.38 -10.53 -13.38
N LYS A 216 1.71 -10.56 -13.34
CA LYS A 216 2.52 -9.33 -13.46
C LYS A 216 2.60 -8.82 -14.89
N HIS A 217 2.51 -9.73 -15.86
CA HIS A 217 2.57 -9.43 -17.28
C HIS A 217 1.44 -10.14 -18.00
N PHE A 218 0.59 -9.35 -18.66
CA PHE A 218 -0.51 -9.83 -19.48
C PHE A 218 -0.13 -9.88 -20.95
N PRO A 219 -0.69 -10.84 -21.72
CA PRO A 219 -0.85 -10.67 -23.16
C PRO A 219 -1.50 -9.31 -23.47
N ALA A 220 -1.15 -8.73 -24.62
CA ALA A 220 -1.64 -7.40 -25.00
C ALA A 220 -3.18 -7.35 -25.10
N SER A 221 -3.81 -8.41 -25.59
CA SER A 221 -5.27 -8.52 -25.69
C SER A 221 -5.95 -8.44 -24.32
N VAL A 222 -5.49 -9.25 -23.36
CA VAL A 222 -5.99 -9.27 -21.98
C VAL A 222 -5.83 -7.90 -21.32
N ARG A 223 -4.67 -7.27 -21.51
CA ARG A 223 -4.41 -5.92 -20.98
C ARG A 223 -5.39 -4.91 -21.56
N ASN A 224 -5.66 -4.97 -22.87
CA ASN A 224 -6.59 -4.06 -23.51
C ASN A 224 -8.00 -4.23 -22.94
N SER A 225 -8.48 -5.47 -22.77
CA SER A 225 -9.78 -5.73 -22.16
C SER A 225 -9.90 -5.13 -20.76
N LEU A 226 -8.88 -5.34 -19.90
CA LEU A 226 -8.87 -4.78 -18.55
C LEU A 226 -8.77 -3.24 -18.52
N ARG A 227 -8.10 -2.62 -19.49
CA ARG A 227 -8.01 -1.15 -19.62
C ARG A 227 -9.35 -0.50 -19.96
N TYR A 228 -10.26 -1.22 -20.61
CA TYR A 228 -11.60 -0.75 -20.93
C TYR A 228 -12.68 -1.38 -20.04
N SER A 229 -12.30 -2.02 -18.93
CA SER A 229 -13.25 -2.53 -17.94
C SER A 229 -14.16 -1.41 -17.43
N SER A 230 -15.42 -1.75 -17.13
CA SER A 230 -16.39 -0.84 -16.52
C SER A 230 -15.97 -0.41 -15.10
N HIS A 231 -15.20 -1.26 -14.41
CA HIS A 231 -14.81 -1.10 -13.02
C HIS A 231 -13.51 -0.31 -12.87
N SER A 232 -13.57 0.82 -12.15
CA SER A 232 -12.40 1.70 -11.90
C SER A 232 -11.27 0.99 -11.13
N SER A 233 -11.64 0.08 -10.23
CA SER A 233 -10.70 -0.74 -9.43
C SER A 233 -9.83 -1.68 -10.26
N VAL A 234 -10.30 -2.08 -11.45
CA VAL A 234 -9.59 -2.92 -12.43
C VAL A 234 -8.88 -2.04 -13.44
N ARG A 235 -9.61 -1.05 -13.97
CA ARG A 235 -9.16 -0.18 -15.04
C ARG A 235 -7.92 0.61 -14.65
N PHE A 236 -7.88 1.28 -13.48
CA PHE A 236 -6.73 2.11 -13.12
C PHE A 236 -5.42 1.32 -12.97
N PRO A 237 -5.36 0.17 -12.26
CA PRO A 237 -4.15 -0.66 -12.26
C PRO A 237 -3.73 -1.14 -13.65
N ALA A 238 -4.69 -1.45 -14.53
CA ALA A 238 -4.39 -1.86 -15.91
C ALA A 238 -3.87 -0.68 -16.77
N LEU A 239 -4.38 0.54 -16.51
CA LEU A 239 -3.89 1.76 -17.13
C LEU A 239 -2.48 2.12 -16.64
N ASP A 240 -2.19 1.98 -15.34
CA ASP A 240 -0.89 2.27 -14.74
C ASP A 240 0.24 1.37 -15.27
N ALA A 241 -0.10 0.18 -15.79
CA ALA A 241 0.88 -0.77 -16.33
C ALA A 241 1.57 -0.30 -17.63
N SER A 242 0.99 0.66 -18.36
CA SER A 242 1.57 1.22 -19.58
C SER A 242 1.06 2.63 -19.86
N PRO A 243 1.89 3.53 -20.45
CA PRO A 243 1.54 4.93 -20.62
C PRO A 243 0.22 5.11 -21.36
N LEU A 244 -0.54 6.14 -20.97
CA LEU A 244 -1.80 6.49 -21.61
C LEU A 244 -1.55 7.04 -23.01
N SER A 245 -2.32 6.56 -23.98
CA SER A 245 -2.41 7.18 -25.30
C SER A 245 -3.32 8.42 -25.24
N LEU A 246 -3.16 9.33 -26.22
CA LEU A 246 -4.03 10.51 -26.30
C LEU A 246 -5.52 10.14 -26.43
N ALA A 247 -5.84 9.06 -27.15
CA ALA A 247 -7.21 8.58 -27.29
C ALA A 247 -7.81 8.14 -25.95
N GLU A 248 -7.04 7.42 -25.13
CA GLU A 248 -7.47 7.02 -23.78
C GLU A 248 -7.61 8.23 -22.85
N MET A 249 -6.70 9.20 -22.94
CA MET A 249 -6.81 10.45 -22.17
C MET A 249 -8.08 11.22 -22.53
N LEU A 250 -8.41 11.33 -23.83
CA LEU A 250 -9.64 11.98 -24.28
C LEU A 250 -10.88 11.21 -23.79
N TRP A 251 -10.89 9.89 -23.95
CA TRP A 251 -11.98 9.05 -23.48
C TRP A 251 -12.20 9.17 -21.96
N LEU A 252 -11.14 9.20 -21.16
CA LEU A 252 -11.24 9.44 -19.70
C LEU A 252 -11.71 10.86 -19.36
N ALA A 253 -11.29 11.87 -20.14
CA ALA A 253 -11.69 13.26 -19.93
C ALA A 253 -13.18 13.50 -20.23
N GLU A 254 -13.72 12.77 -21.22
CA GLU A 254 -15.13 12.83 -21.63
C GLU A 254 -16.04 11.86 -20.85
N SER A 255 -15.46 10.98 -20.03
CA SER A 255 -16.22 10.06 -19.18
C SER A 255 -17.13 10.83 -18.21
N ASP A 256 -18.36 10.34 -18.01
CA ASP A 256 -19.29 10.84 -17.00
C ASP A 256 -18.82 10.52 -15.56
N SER A 257 -17.91 9.54 -15.41
CA SER A 257 -17.35 9.18 -14.10
C SER A 257 -16.42 10.26 -13.59
N ILE A 258 -16.64 10.72 -12.36
CA ILE A 258 -15.72 11.67 -11.70
C ILE A 258 -14.37 11.00 -11.41
N GLU A 259 -14.38 9.69 -11.11
CA GLU A 259 -13.16 8.96 -10.77
C GLU A 259 -12.17 8.92 -11.93
N ASP A 260 -12.67 8.78 -13.17
CA ASP A 260 -11.83 8.75 -14.37
C ASP A 260 -11.13 10.08 -14.60
N ARG A 261 -11.88 11.18 -14.50
CA ARG A 261 -11.34 12.53 -14.67
C ARG A 261 -10.37 12.91 -13.55
N VAL A 262 -10.63 12.45 -12.32
CA VAL A 262 -9.71 12.59 -11.18
C VAL A 262 -8.44 11.75 -11.37
N TYR A 263 -8.56 10.51 -11.84
CA TYR A 263 -7.42 9.66 -12.17
C TYR A 263 -6.55 10.30 -13.26
N LEU A 264 -7.18 10.79 -14.32
CA LEU A 264 -6.51 11.48 -15.42
C LEU A 264 -5.77 12.74 -14.91
N ALA A 265 -6.41 13.57 -14.07
CA ALA A 265 -5.83 14.78 -13.52
C ALA A 265 -4.54 14.57 -12.70
N ARG A 266 -4.30 13.35 -12.20
CA ARG A 266 -3.10 12.98 -11.44
C ARG A 266 -1.91 12.59 -12.32
N GLN A 267 -2.14 12.33 -13.60
CA GLN A 267 -1.10 11.88 -14.52
C GLN A 267 -0.13 13.01 -14.82
N SER A 268 1.18 12.74 -14.78
CA SER A 268 2.19 13.78 -14.98
C SER A 268 2.35 14.19 -16.45
N ASP A 269 1.97 13.32 -17.39
CA ASP A 269 2.15 13.51 -18.82
C ASP A 269 0.84 13.95 -19.51
N LEU A 270 0.24 15.03 -19.02
CA LEU A 270 -1.01 15.57 -19.57
C LEU A 270 -0.74 16.64 -20.63
N PRO A 271 -1.20 16.46 -21.88
CA PRO A 271 -1.14 17.49 -22.91
C PRO A 271 -1.97 18.73 -22.53
N ALA A 272 -1.58 19.88 -23.07
CA ALA A 272 -2.25 21.16 -22.82
C ALA A 272 -3.77 21.12 -23.09
N ALA A 273 -4.20 20.43 -24.15
CA ALA A 273 -5.61 20.28 -24.48
C ALA A 273 -6.40 19.56 -23.37
N ILE A 274 -5.85 18.47 -22.83
CA ILE A 274 -6.48 17.69 -21.75
C ILE A 274 -6.53 18.49 -20.46
N GLN A 275 -5.42 19.17 -20.11
CA GLN A 275 -5.40 20.04 -18.93
C GLN A 275 -6.46 21.16 -19.05
N ARG A 276 -6.68 21.74 -20.24
CA ARG A 276 -7.72 22.77 -20.46
C ARG A 276 -9.15 22.24 -20.30
N ILE A 277 -9.40 20.99 -20.69
CA ILE A 277 -10.68 20.31 -20.47
C ILE A 277 -10.90 20.12 -18.96
N LEU A 278 -9.92 19.53 -18.28
CA LEU A 278 -10.00 19.26 -16.83
C LEU A 278 -10.08 20.52 -15.97
N ALA A 279 -9.49 21.63 -16.41
CA ALA A 279 -9.61 22.92 -15.71
C ALA A 279 -11.02 23.52 -15.77
N GLN A 280 -11.81 23.13 -16.77
CA GLN A 280 -13.22 23.54 -16.95
C GLN A 280 -14.21 22.45 -16.53
N ASP A 281 -13.72 21.37 -15.93
CA ASP A 281 -14.54 20.26 -15.46
C ASP A 281 -15.60 20.76 -14.49
N THR A 282 -16.79 20.16 -14.50
CA THR A 282 -17.85 20.48 -13.54
C THR A 282 -17.47 20.06 -12.12
N SER A 283 -16.66 19.01 -11.99
CA SER A 283 -16.20 18.46 -10.71
C SER A 283 -15.04 19.26 -10.12
N GLU A 284 -15.28 19.86 -8.96
CA GLU A 284 -14.24 20.53 -8.18
C GLU A 284 -13.11 19.56 -7.80
N LYS A 285 -13.43 18.26 -7.58
CA LYS A 285 -12.41 17.26 -7.25
C LYS A 285 -11.42 17.07 -8.39
N ALA A 286 -11.87 17.07 -9.65
CA ALA A 286 -10.98 16.94 -10.80
C ALA A 286 -10.07 18.17 -10.92
N ARG A 287 -10.65 19.38 -10.84
CA ARG A 287 -9.90 20.65 -10.88
C ARG A 287 -8.84 20.76 -9.78
N ARG A 288 -9.18 20.37 -8.54
CA ARG A 288 -8.23 20.32 -7.41
C ARG A 288 -7.06 19.37 -7.66
N ASN A 289 -7.31 18.18 -8.21
CA ASN A 289 -6.22 17.23 -8.50
C ASN A 289 -5.34 17.75 -9.65
N LEU A 290 -5.93 18.40 -10.66
CA LEU A 290 -5.18 19.06 -11.72
C LEU A 290 -4.31 20.20 -11.17
N ALA A 291 -4.85 21.03 -10.27
CA ALA A 291 -4.10 22.10 -9.59
C ALA A 291 -2.90 21.58 -8.78
N ALA A 292 -3.02 20.39 -8.19
CA ALA A 292 -1.93 19.73 -7.48
C ALA A 292 -0.89 19.05 -8.41
N ASN A 293 -1.13 19.02 -9.72
CA ASN A 293 -0.28 18.33 -10.67
C ASN A 293 1.08 19.02 -10.84
N SER A 294 2.15 18.24 -10.81
CA SER A 294 3.52 18.75 -10.89
C SER A 294 3.89 19.35 -12.26
N ASN A 295 3.18 18.99 -13.33
CA ASN A 295 3.44 19.47 -14.69
C ASN A 295 2.27 20.35 -15.20
N LEU A 296 1.65 21.10 -14.29
CA LEU A 296 0.61 22.05 -14.63
C LEU A 296 1.18 23.21 -15.47
N LEU A 297 0.52 23.53 -16.58
CA LEU A 297 0.90 24.66 -17.42
C LEU A 297 0.55 26.00 -16.76
N LEU A 298 1.41 27.00 -16.91
CA LEU A 298 1.24 28.35 -16.34
C LEU A 298 -0.13 28.95 -16.68
N GLU A 299 -0.48 29.02 -17.96
CA GLU A 299 -1.77 29.56 -18.43
C GLU A 299 -2.99 28.89 -17.78
N ILE A 300 -2.84 27.61 -17.40
CA ILE A 300 -3.92 26.82 -16.79
C ILE A 300 -3.97 27.09 -15.30
N GLY A 301 -2.80 27.22 -14.65
CA GLY A 301 -2.68 27.67 -13.27
C GLY A 301 -3.32 29.04 -13.05
N GLU A 302 -3.02 30.03 -13.90
CA GLU A 302 -3.58 31.39 -13.82
C GLU A 302 -5.12 31.38 -13.96
N ARG A 303 -5.64 30.57 -14.89
CA ARG A 303 -7.10 30.39 -15.04
C ARG A 303 -7.75 29.75 -13.81
N ILE A 304 -7.06 28.83 -13.15
CA ILE A 304 -7.56 28.22 -11.90
C ILE A 304 -7.47 29.25 -10.76
N ALA A 305 -6.38 30.03 -10.66
CA ALA A 305 -6.20 31.04 -9.63
C ALA A 305 -7.23 32.18 -9.69
N THR A 306 -7.71 32.50 -10.88
CA THR A 306 -8.77 33.49 -11.13
C THR A 306 -10.19 32.90 -11.02
N SER A 307 -10.31 31.59 -10.81
CA SER A 307 -11.61 30.92 -10.71
C SER A 307 -12.24 31.07 -9.31
N HIS A 308 -13.52 30.77 -9.21
CA HIS A 308 -14.23 30.73 -7.92
C HIS A 308 -13.98 29.44 -7.12
N ASP A 309 -13.16 28.52 -7.62
CA ASP A 309 -12.85 27.26 -6.93
C ASP A 309 -11.74 27.45 -5.90
N LEU A 310 -12.14 27.88 -4.70
CA LEU A 310 -11.24 28.10 -3.56
C LEU A 310 -10.35 26.87 -3.27
N GLN A 311 -10.91 25.67 -3.39
CA GLN A 311 -10.19 24.46 -3.06
C GLN A 311 -9.11 24.13 -4.11
N ALA A 312 -9.36 24.45 -5.38
CA ALA A 312 -8.33 24.35 -6.41
C ALA A 312 -7.22 25.40 -6.19
N CYS A 313 -7.56 26.62 -5.80
CA CYS A 313 -6.57 27.65 -5.41
C CYS A 313 -5.72 27.21 -4.21
N ILE A 314 -6.34 26.59 -3.20
CA ILE A 314 -5.62 25.99 -2.05
C ILE A 314 -4.65 24.89 -2.51
N ALA A 315 -5.06 24.06 -3.48
CA ALA A 315 -4.18 23.04 -4.05
C ALA A 315 -3.01 23.66 -4.85
N LEU A 316 -3.25 24.71 -5.63
CA LEU A 316 -2.21 25.47 -6.33
C LEU A 316 -1.19 26.07 -5.35
N ALA A 317 -1.65 26.69 -4.26
CA ALA A 317 -0.78 27.27 -3.24
C ALA A 317 0.17 26.23 -2.60
N LYS A 318 -0.27 24.96 -2.54
CA LYS A 318 0.52 23.83 -2.03
C LYS A 318 1.40 23.18 -3.11
N ASN A 319 1.24 23.54 -4.39
CA ASN A 319 1.96 22.89 -5.49
C ASN A 319 3.44 23.27 -5.48
N PRO A 320 4.38 22.32 -5.27
CA PRO A 320 5.80 22.63 -5.12
C PRO A 320 6.44 23.18 -6.40
N LYS A 321 5.82 23.01 -7.57
CA LYS A 321 6.32 23.50 -8.85
C LYS A 321 5.54 24.71 -9.40
N ALA A 322 4.76 25.38 -8.55
CA ALA A 322 4.11 26.63 -8.92
C ALA A 322 5.17 27.66 -9.38
N SER A 323 4.96 28.26 -10.54
CA SER A 323 5.80 29.32 -11.09
C SER A 323 5.74 30.60 -10.24
N PRO A 324 6.79 31.44 -10.23
CA PRO A 324 6.78 32.70 -9.49
C PRO A 324 5.69 33.67 -9.97
N GLU A 325 5.31 33.65 -11.25
CA GLU A 325 4.20 34.46 -11.79
C GLU A 325 2.88 34.09 -11.11
N LEU A 326 2.53 32.80 -11.12
CA LEU A 326 1.36 32.27 -10.42
C LEU A 326 1.38 32.55 -8.91
N LEU A 327 2.54 32.47 -8.26
CA LEU A 327 2.66 32.82 -6.84
C LEU A 327 2.33 34.29 -6.57
N ASN A 328 2.68 35.23 -7.48
CA ASN A 328 2.29 36.63 -7.34
C ASN A 328 0.77 36.79 -7.30
N GLU A 329 0.04 36.08 -8.16
CA GLU A 329 -1.43 36.10 -8.18
C GLU A 329 -2.01 35.52 -6.89
N LEU A 330 -1.48 34.37 -6.43
CA LEU A 330 -1.95 33.71 -5.21
C LEU A 330 -1.67 34.52 -3.93
N CYS A 331 -0.60 35.31 -3.89
CA CYS A 331 -0.33 36.24 -2.79
C CYS A 331 -1.45 37.29 -2.62
N LEU A 332 -2.02 37.76 -3.74
CA LEU A 332 -3.06 38.79 -3.77
C LEU A 332 -4.49 38.22 -3.87
N HIS A 333 -4.64 36.90 -3.81
CA HIS A 333 -5.94 36.24 -3.88
C HIS A 333 -6.91 36.80 -2.81
N PRO A 334 -8.21 37.02 -3.07
CA PRO A 334 -9.11 37.66 -2.11
C PRO A 334 -9.27 36.88 -0.79
N ASP A 335 -9.21 35.55 -0.86
CA ASP A 335 -9.27 34.69 0.34
C ASP A 335 -7.91 34.66 1.08
N PRO A 336 -7.84 35.05 2.37
CA PRO A 336 -6.60 35.07 3.14
C PRO A 336 -6.02 33.68 3.42
N GLN A 337 -6.81 32.60 3.36
CA GLN A 337 -6.31 31.24 3.56
C GLN A 337 -5.32 30.84 2.47
N VAL A 338 -5.59 31.21 1.21
CA VAL A 338 -4.71 30.93 0.06
C VAL A 338 -3.37 31.62 0.25
N ALA A 339 -3.38 32.93 0.52
CA ALA A 339 -2.16 33.70 0.75
C ALA A 339 -1.39 33.25 2.00
N THR A 340 -2.10 32.84 3.05
CA THR A 340 -1.49 32.26 4.25
C THR A 340 -0.72 30.99 3.89
N LEU A 341 -1.31 30.09 3.10
CA LEU A 341 -0.62 28.86 2.65
C LEU A 341 0.62 29.18 1.81
N VAL A 342 0.55 30.19 0.94
CA VAL A 342 1.73 30.67 0.18
C VAL A 342 2.82 31.15 1.14
N ALA A 343 2.48 31.93 2.18
CA ALA A 343 3.44 32.45 3.16
C ALA A 343 4.24 31.36 3.90
N TYR A 344 3.69 30.15 4.02
CA TYR A 344 4.37 29.00 4.64
C TYR A 344 5.34 28.26 3.70
N ARG A 345 5.38 28.61 2.41
CA ARG A 345 6.31 27.99 1.46
C ARG A 345 7.75 28.43 1.70
N GLU A 346 8.72 27.61 1.28
CA GLU A 346 10.15 27.90 1.46
C GLU A 346 10.80 28.63 0.27
N ASP A 347 10.14 28.63 -0.89
CA ASP A 347 10.63 29.12 -2.18
C ASP A 347 10.16 30.55 -2.50
N LEU A 348 9.91 31.39 -1.50
CA LEU A 348 9.43 32.75 -1.70
C LEU A 348 10.56 33.75 -1.96
N SER A 349 10.33 34.65 -2.91
CA SER A 349 11.21 35.79 -3.20
C SER A 349 10.81 37.03 -2.40
N ASP A 350 11.70 38.03 -2.32
CA ASP A 350 11.40 39.31 -1.67
C ASP A 350 10.20 40.04 -2.30
N LYS A 351 9.98 39.84 -3.61
CA LYS A 351 8.76 40.33 -4.29
C LYS A 351 7.51 39.68 -3.71
N HIS A 352 7.51 38.37 -3.49
CA HIS A 352 6.36 37.67 -2.89
C HIS A 352 6.07 38.16 -1.47
N TRP A 353 7.12 38.42 -0.68
CA TRP A 353 6.97 39.00 0.66
C TRP A 353 6.37 40.40 0.63
N ASN A 354 6.83 41.25 -0.28
CA ASN A 354 6.26 42.58 -0.49
C ASN A 354 4.75 42.51 -0.80
N LEU A 355 4.33 41.59 -1.67
CA LEU A 355 2.91 41.39 -2.00
C LEU A 355 2.10 40.95 -0.77
N LEU A 356 2.61 40.00 0.01
CA LEU A 356 1.91 39.45 1.17
C LEU A 356 1.80 40.44 2.34
N ILE A 357 2.80 41.31 2.52
CA ILE A 357 2.93 42.19 3.69
C ILE A 357 2.40 43.58 3.39
N ASN A 358 2.88 44.22 2.31
CA ASN A 358 2.63 45.64 2.07
C ASN A 358 1.38 45.88 1.23
N GLN A 359 1.05 44.99 0.30
CA GLN A 359 -0.05 45.21 -0.64
C GLN A 359 -1.41 44.66 -0.17
N ARG A 360 -1.42 43.89 0.92
CA ARG A 360 -2.65 43.33 1.50
C ARG A 360 -3.29 44.28 2.51
N GLU A 361 -4.63 44.31 2.48
CA GLU A 361 -5.42 45.10 3.43
C GLU A 361 -5.67 44.38 4.75
N ASP A 362 -5.74 43.06 4.73
CA ASP A 362 -5.98 42.23 5.90
C ASP A 362 -4.71 41.99 6.73
N ASN A 363 -4.88 41.96 8.05
CA ASN A 363 -3.79 41.69 8.98
C ASN A 363 -3.55 40.18 9.18
N GLN A 364 -4.48 39.31 8.78
CA GLN A 364 -4.43 37.88 9.11
C GLN A 364 -3.16 37.21 8.55
N VAL A 365 -2.84 37.44 7.28
CA VAL A 365 -1.62 36.89 6.66
C VAL A 365 -0.37 37.41 7.39
N ALA A 366 -0.32 38.71 7.68
CA ALA A 366 0.80 39.32 8.40
C ALA A 366 0.96 38.76 9.83
N GLU A 367 -0.13 38.42 10.52
CA GLU A 367 -0.08 37.74 11.82
C GLU A 367 0.58 36.36 11.72
N HIS A 368 0.25 35.58 10.69
CA HIS A 368 0.89 34.29 10.44
C HIS A 368 2.37 34.44 10.07
N ILE A 369 2.75 35.47 9.32
CA ILE A 369 4.15 35.78 8.98
C ILE A 369 4.93 36.15 10.24
N ALA A 370 4.36 37.03 11.07
CA ALA A 370 4.94 37.43 12.35
C ALA A 370 5.11 36.23 13.29
N PHE A 371 4.11 35.33 13.35
CA PHE A 371 4.19 34.10 14.13
C PHE A 371 5.29 33.16 13.66
N GLN A 372 5.60 33.14 12.36
CA GLN A 372 6.71 32.35 11.80
C GLN A 372 8.09 32.93 12.12
N ALA A 373 8.17 34.11 12.74
CA ALA A 373 9.41 34.85 12.98
C ALA A 373 10.22 35.04 11.69
N VAL A 374 9.54 35.44 10.61
CA VAL A 374 10.19 35.92 9.38
C VAL A 374 10.69 37.33 9.65
N GLU A 375 11.94 37.60 9.31
CA GLU A 375 12.52 38.94 9.38
C GLU A 375 12.34 39.62 8.02
N TYR A 376 11.55 40.69 7.98
CA TYR A 376 11.32 41.49 6.78
C TYR A 376 11.27 42.98 7.16
N PRO A 377 12.40 43.72 7.05
CA PRO A 377 12.48 45.09 7.56
C PRO A 377 11.92 46.16 6.60
N GLU A 378 11.61 45.80 5.34
CA GLU A 378 11.08 46.69 4.30
C GLU A 378 9.56 46.85 4.34
N ILE A 379 8.98 46.94 5.54
CA ILE A 379 7.54 47.21 5.70
C ILE A 379 7.29 48.70 5.42
N GLU A 380 6.32 49.00 4.56
CA GLU A 380 5.93 50.38 4.25
C GLU A 380 5.44 51.11 5.51
N ALA A 381 5.77 52.40 5.64
CA ALA A 381 5.48 53.18 6.85
C ALA A 381 4.00 53.15 7.29
N SER A 382 3.07 53.21 6.33
CA SER A 382 1.62 53.15 6.58
C SER A 382 1.20 51.80 7.16
N VAL A 383 1.71 50.72 6.60
CA VAL A 383 1.44 49.33 7.00
C VAL A 383 2.09 49.03 8.35
N ALA A 384 3.34 49.46 8.55
CA ALA A 384 4.04 49.32 9.83
C ALA A 384 3.30 50.06 10.95
N SER A 385 2.81 51.28 10.70
CA SER A 385 2.00 52.02 11.66
C SER A 385 0.69 51.29 11.98
N ARG A 386 -0.02 50.75 10.98
CA ARG A 386 -1.22 49.92 11.16
C ARG A 386 -0.94 48.70 12.05
N PHE A 387 0.15 47.97 11.79
CA PHE A 387 0.54 46.79 12.56
C PHE A 387 0.95 47.11 13.99
N SER A 388 1.60 48.26 14.23
CA SER A 388 2.01 48.68 15.57
C SER A 388 0.82 48.85 16.54
N HIS A 389 -0.38 49.14 16.02
CA HIS A 389 -1.60 49.35 16.80
C HIS A 389 -2.43 48.05 16.96
N SER A 390 -1.94 46.92 16.46
CA SER A 390 -2.64 45.64 16.58
C SER A 390 -2.72 45.13 18.03
N LEU A 391 -3.80 44.42 18.34
CA LEU A 391 -3.94 43.71 19.62
C LEU A 391 -2.96 42.54 19.73
N ASN A 392 -2.52 41.96 18.61
CA ASN A 392 -1.62 40.81 18.57
C ASN A 392 -0.16 41.23 18.84
N PRO A 393 0.47 40.80 19.96
CA PRO A 393 1.84 41.20 20.29
C PRO A 393 2.88 40.77 19.25
N SER A 394 2.66 39.65 18.56
CA SER A 394 3.59 39.17 17.53
C SER A 394 3.64 40.14 16.35
N LEU A 395 2.47 40.66 15.94
CA LEU A 395 2.38 41.62 14.83
C LEU A 395 2.97 42.99 15.23
N ARG A 396 2.83 43.40 16.50
CA ARG A 396 3.50 44.62 17.01
C ARG A 396 5.02 44.47 17.04
N ALA A 397 5.53 43.31 17.45
CA ALA A 397 6.97 43.03 17.42
C ALA A 397 7.50 43.02 15.97
N PHE A 398 6.74 42.45 15.04
CA PHE A 398 7.08 42.47 13.61
C PHE A 398 7.11 43.91 13.06
N ALA A 399 6.13 44.76 13.41
CA ALA A 399 6.14 46.18 13.05
C ALA A 399 7.34 46.93 13.65
N ALA A 400 7.72 46.61 14.89
CA ALA A 400 8.85 47.23 15.57
C ALA A 400 10.20 46.97 14.87
N ALA A 401 10.32 45.92 14.05
CA ALA A 401 11.52 45.62 13.27
C ALA A 401 11.61 46.43 11.95
N ALA A 402 10.53 47.10 11.53
CA ALA A 402 10.49 47.84 10.26
C ALA A 402 11.35 49.10 10.29
N PHE A 403 12.14 49.34 9.25
CA PHE A 403 13.02 50.53 9.17
C PHE A 403 12.25 51.84 9.02
N GLN A 404 11.08 51.79 8.38
CA GLN A 404 10.26 52.96 8.06
C GLN A 404 9.19 53.27 9.12
N LEU A 405 9.20 52.59 10.27
CA LEU A 405 8.22 52.86 11.32
C LEU A 405 8.42 54.28 11.90
N PRO A 406 7.36 55.11 11.98
CA PRO A 406 7.48 56.46 12.53
C PRO A 406 8.03 56.47 13.97
N ALA A 407 8.87 57.46 14.27
CA ALA A 407 9.51 57.60 15.59
C ALA A 407 8.49 57.67 16.76
N ALA A 408 7.30 58.23 16.51
CA ALA A 408 6.22 58.28 17.50
C ALA A 408 5.68 56.88 17.86
N ASP A 409 5.50 56.02 16.85
CA ASP A 409 5.04 54.64 17.05
C ASP A 409 6.13 53.80 17.72
N LEU A 410 7.40 53.99 17.35
CA LEU A 410 8.54 53.35 18.01
C LEU A 410 8.64 53.73 19.50
N ALA A 411 8.45 55.01 19.83
CA ALA A 411 8.46 55.48 21.22
C ALA A 411 7.32 54.88 22.04
N ARG A 412 6.15 54.65 21.43
CA ARG A 412 5.02 53.96 22.06
C ARG A 412 5.32 52.48 22.29
N LEU A 413 5.84 51.79 21.28
CA LEU A 413 6.19 50.36 21.40
C LEU A 413 7.35 50.10 22.38
N ALA A 414 8.24 51.09 22.61
CA ALA A 414 9.27 51.00 23.65
C ALA A 414 8.69 50.87 25.06
N GLN A 415 7.43 51.25 25.28
CA GLN A 415 6.71 51.11 26.55
C GLN A 415 5.67 49.99 26.51
N ASP A 416 5.72 49.11 25.51
CA ASP A 416 4.74 48.03 25.34
C ASP A 416 4.80 47.03 26.51
N HIS A 417 3.64 46.52 26.91
CA HIS A 417 3.54 45.51 27.98
C HIS A 417 4.24 44.20 27.62
N CYS A 418 4.42 43.90 26.33
CA CYS A 418 5.06 42.66 25.88
C CYS A 418 6.58 42.83 25.72
N ASP A 419 7.33 42.01 26.45
CA ASP A 419 8.80 41.99 26.44
C ASP A 419 9.39 41.80 25.03
N LYS A 420 8.82 40.89 24.23
CA LYS A 420 9.29 40.64 22.85
C LYS A 420 9.17 41.85 21.94
N VAL A 421 8.15 42.69 22.16
CA VAL A 421 7.95 43.92 21.39
C VAL A 421 9.04 44.91 21.77
N ARG A 422 9.27 45.13 23.07
CA ARG A 422 10.32 46.03 23.57
C ARG A 422 11.73 45.58 23.13
N GLU A 423 12.00 44.28 23.13
CA GLU A 423 13.24 43.70 22.59
C GLU A 423 13.42 44.02 21.09
N SER A 424 12.36 43.83 20.29
CA SER A 424 12.40 44.13 18.84
C SER A 424 12.60 45.63 18.57
N VAL A 425 12.00 46.49 19.39
CA VAL A 425 12.20 47.95 19.33
C VAL A 425 13.64 48.33 19.65
N ALA A 426 14.27 47.71 20.65
CA ALA A 426 15.66 47.96 21.03
C ALA A 426 16.65 47.65 19.89
N GLN A 427 16.32 46.66 19.05
CA GLN A 427 17.12 46.26 17.90
C GLN A 427 16.91 47.16 16.67
N ASN A 428 15.86 47.98 16.64
CA ASN A 428 15.56 48.83 15.48
C ASN A 428 16.57 50.00 15.34
N PRO A 429 17.25 50.16 14.19
CA PRO A 429 18.19 51.26 13.95
C PRO A 429 17.57 52.67 14.02
N SER A 430 16.28 52.80 13.71
CA SER A 430 15.56 54.08 13.63
C SER A 430 15.03 54.58 14.99
N LEU A 431 15.20 53.80 16.08
CA LEU A 431 14.75 54.20 17.42
C LEU A 431 15.50 55.45 17.90
N PRO A 432 14.84 56.53 18.38
CA PRO A 432 15.54 57.71 18.84
C PRO A 432 16.35 57.43 20.11
N GLU A 433 17.49 58.12 20.26
CA GLU A 433 18.51 57.79 21.26
C GLU A 433 18.01 57.91 22.71
N ALA A 434 17.09 58.84 22.98
CA ALA A 434 16.51 59.02 24.31
C ALA A 434 15.73 57.77 24.77
N GLN A 435 14.93 57.18 23.87
CA GLN A 435 14.16 55.97 24.14
C GLN A 435 15.05 54.74 24.19
N LEU A 436 16.09 54.66 23.36
CA LEU A 436 17.05 53.56 23.42
C LEU A 436 17.79 53.52 24.78
N ARG A 437 18.21 54.69 25.31
CA ARG A 437 18.83 54.78 26.64
C ARG A 437 17.84 54.45 27.76
N ALA A 438 16.55 54.74 27.59
CA ALA A 438 15.53 54.35 28.55
C ALA A 438 15.38 52.82 28.63
N LEU A 439 15.49 52.10 27.50
CA LEU A 439 15.45 50.64 27.45
C LEU A 439 16.66 49.95 28.11
N CYS A 440 17.79 50.63 28.30
CA CYS A 440 18.92 50.10 29.10
C CYS A 440 18.54 49.86 30.58
N TYR A 441 17.47 50.50 31.05
CA TYR A 441 16.95 50.36 32.42
C TYR A 441 15.62 49.58 32.46
N ASP A 442 15.33 48.79 31.41
CA ASP A 442 14.13 47.95 31.37
C ASP A 442 14.12 46.93 32.53
N GLN A 443 12.93 46.51 32.95
CA GLN A 443 12.77 45.51 34.02
C GLN A 443 13.30 44.14 33.61
N ASN A 444 13.31 43.84 32.31
CA ASN A 444 13.87 42.62 31.77
C ASN A 444 15.34 42.81 31.39
N GLN A 445 16.23 42.08 32.06
CA GLN A 445 17.67 42.18 31.89
C GLN A 445 18.13 41.85 30.46
N ASP A 446 17.44 40.94 29.76
CA ASP A 446 17.79 40.58 28.38
C ASP A 446 17.58 41.78 27.45
N ILE A 447 16.48 42.52 27.63
CA ILE A 447 16.18 43.73 26.86
C ILE A 447 17.19 44.83 27.16
N ALA A 448 17.50 45.06 28.44
CA ALA A 448 18.52 46.02 28.85
C ALA A 448 19.88 45.70 28.19
N ASN A 449 20.29 44.44 28.20
CA ASN A 449 21.52 43.98 27.55
C ASN A 449 21.47 44.18 26.02
N THR A 450 20.33 43.95 25.36
CA THR A 450 20.19 44.22 23.91
C THR A 450 20.27 45.71 23.59
N ALA A 451 19.65 46.57 24.41
CA ALA A 451 19.70 48.01 24.25
C ALA A 451 21.13 48.55 24.46
N GLU A 452 21.85 48.08 25.48
CA GLU A 452 23.25 48.42 25.71
C GLU A 452 24.14 48.05 24.53
N LYS A 453 23.94 46.85 23.96
CA LYS A 453 24.65 46.43 22.73
C LYS A 453 24.33 47.35 21.56
N ALA A 454 23.07 47.70 21.35
CA ALA A 454 22.66 48.60 20.27
C ALA A 454 23.24 50.03 20.45
N VAL A 455 23.30 50.55 21.68
CA VAL A 455 23.96 51.82 22.01
C VAL A 455 25.46 51.75 21.69
N ALA A 456 26.14 50.68 22.11
CA ALA A 456 27.56 50.49 21.85
C ALA A 456 27.88 50.45 20.36
N ILE A 457 27.05 49.79 19.55
CA ILE A 457 27.18 49.73 18.08
C ILE A 457 27.04 51.13 17.45
N ARG A 458 26.08 51.93 17.92
CA ARG A 458 25.85 53.30 17.41
C ARG A 458 26.99 54.25 17.79
N LEU A 459 27.55 54.12 19.00
CA LEU A 459 28.70 54.92 19.46
C LEU A 459 30.00 54.63 18.68
N GLN A 460 30.17 53.39 18.19
CA GLN A 460 31.31 53.00 17.35
C GLN A 460 31.20 53.49 15.89
N SER A 461 30.02 53.98 15.47
CA SER A 461 29.71 54.36 14.07
C SER A 461 29.23 55.82 13.93
N PRO A 462 29.99 56.85 14.34
CA PRO A 462 29.48 58.23 14.46
C PRO A 462 29.25 58.98 13.13
N HIS A 463 29.64 58.42 11.97
CA HIS A 463 29.47 59.04 10.65
C HIS A 463 28.70 58.15 9.68
N SER A 464 27.38 58.14 9.81
CA SER A 464 26.44 57.79 8.73
C SER A 464 25.18 58.66 8.85
N SER A 465 25.37 59.97 9.00
CA SER A 465 24.33 60.99 8.80
C SER A 465 24.21 61.39 7.32
N THR A 466 24.35 60.42 6.41
CA THR A 466 24.04 60.57 4.99
C THR A 466 23.27 59.34 4.52
N ASN A 467 22.17 59.60 3.81
CA ASN A 467 21.20 58.65 3.28
C ASN A 467 21.82 57.66 2.26
N GLU A 468 22.60 56.68 2.71
CA GLU A 468 22.84 55.48 1.90
C GLU A 468 22.64 54.23 2.77
N PRO A 469 21.75 53.30 2.37
CA PRO A 469 21.62 52.04 3.07
C PRO A 469 22.91 51.26 2.83
N SER A 470 23.77 51.17 3.85
CA SER A 470 24.90 50.24 3.86
C SER A 470 24.35 48.88 3.46
N ALA A 471 24.93 48.25 2.44
CA ALA A 471 24.52 46.95 1.89
C ALA A 471 24.34 45.91 3.02
N ARG A 472 23.14 45.84 3.58
CA ARG A 472 22.73 44.92 4.63
C ARG A 472 21.83 43.92 3.94
N GLN A 473 22.18 42.65 4.07
CA GLN A 473 21.58 41.52 3.36
C GLN A 473 20.06 41.72 3.24
N THR A 474 19.66 42.01 2.00
CA THR A 474 18.36 42.54 1.59
C THR A 474 17.31 41.44 1.40
N HIS A 475 17.52 40.29 2.04
CA HIS A 475 16.73 39.09 1.82
C HIS A 475 15.98 38.75 3.08
N ALA A 476 14.70 38.40 2.93
CA ALA A 476 13.91 37.89 4.05
C ALA A 476 14.62 36.68 4.69
N SER A 477 15.05 36.82 5.94
CA SER A 477 15.70 35.76 6.71
C SER A 477 14.69 35.02 7.59
N ARG A 478 14.85 33.70 7.69
CA ARG A 478 14.04 32.84 8.58
C ARG A 478 14.95 32.18 9.61
N ALA A 479 14.50 32.08 10.87
CA ALA A 479 15.21 31.37 11.95
C ALA A 479 15.47 29.86 11.64
N PRO A 480 16.16 29.04 12.46
CA PRO A 480 16.40 27.61 12.17
C PRO A 480 15.21 26.65 12.40
N ILE A 481 15.37 25.37 11.98
CA ILE A 481 14.37 24.50 11.31
C ILE A 481 13.58 23.47 12.20
N GLU A 482 13.98 23.15 13.43
CA GLU A 482 13.49 21.91 14.09
C GLU A 482 12.03 21.92 14.58
N SER A 483 11.41 23.07 14.84
CA SER A 483 10.00 23.16 15.27
C SER A 483 8.99 23.11 14.12
N ARG A 484 9.45 23.25 12.85
CA ARG A 484 8.61 23.64 11.70
C ARG A 484 7.88 22.52 11.00
N LYS A 485 8.53 21.37 10.77
CA LYS A 485 7.90 20.23 10.06
C LYS A 485 6.66 19.71 10.79
N LYS A 486 6.65 19.78 12.13
CA LYS A 486 5.48 19.43 12.96
C LYS A 486 4.34 20.44 12.86
N ILE A 487 4.63 21.73 12.68
CA ILE A 487 3.62 22.80 12.62
C ILE A 487 2.98 22.85 11.23
N LEU A 488 3.78 22.78 10.16
CA LEU A 488 3.28 22.68 8.79
C LEU A 488 2.36 21.46 8.63
N GLY A 489 2.76 20.30 9.19
CA GLY A 489 1.93 19.09 9.19
C GLY A 489 0.61 19.25 9.95
N LYS A 490 0.62 19.94 11.10
CA LYS A 490 -0.58 20.19 11.92
C LYS A 490 -1.54 21.22 11.29
N ILE A 491 -1.01 22.25 10.64
CA ILE A 491 -1.82 23.27 9.96
C ILE A 491 -2.37 22.72 8.63
N LEU A 492 -1.55 22.00 7.86
CA LEU A 492 -2.02 21.29 6.67
C LEU A 492 -3.03 20.19 6.99
N SER A 493 -3.01 19.60 8.20
CA SER A 493 -4.08 18.71 8.68
C SER A 493 -5.32 19.45 9.18
N PHE A 494 -5.17 20.67 9.71
CA PHE A 494 -6.30 21.51 10.13
C PHE A 494 -7.12 22.02 8.92
N PHE A 495 -6.46 22.31 7.80
CA PHE A 495 -7.10 22.67 6.53
C PHE A 495 -7.38 21.47 5.59
N LYS A 496 -7.48 20.25 6.14
CA LYS A 496 -7.81 19.02 5.39
C LYS A 496 -9.26 18.57 5.56
N GLU A 497 -10.05 19.30 6.35
CA GLU A 497 -11.52 19.31 6.31
C GLU A 497 -11.98 20.40 5.35
#